data_AF-A0A350BZW3-F1
#
_entry.id   AF-A0A350BZW3-F1
#
_cell.length_a   1.000
_cell.length_b   1.000
_cell.length_c   1.000
_cell.angle_alpha   90.00
_cell.angle_beta   90.00
_cell.angle_gamma   90.00
#
_symmetry.space_group_name_H-M   'P 1'
#
loop_
_entity.id
_entity.type
_entity.pdbx_description
1 polymer ?
#
loop_
_entity_poly.entity_id
_entity_poly.type
_entity_poly.pdbx_seq_one_letter_code
_entity_poly.pdbx_strand_id
1 'polypeptide(L)'
;MKYTAPIVMLAVFEAIAVTLWLTKNNIFYLLNFSYIGCSIALGIFLYIKNYKYARRIVQLLVGLYMLIYLGLISRENMQIEGFWYYLFSGVFEAATIHYAVAKIFGPLLFGRGWCGYACWTAMV
;
A
#
# COMPACT_ATOMS: atom_id res chain seq x y z
N MET A 1 5.69 -23.90 8.01
CA MET A 1 5.49 -22.46 8.32
C MET A 1 5.80 -21.58 7.10
N LYS A 2 5.12 -21.79 5.95
CA LYS A 2 5.40 -21.03 4.70
C LYS A 2 4.38 -19.91 4.42
N TYR A 3 3.26 -19.86 5.13
CA TYR A 3 2.19 -18.86 4.96
C TYR A 3 2.06 -17.87 6.13
N THR A 4 2.93 -17.96 7.13
CA THR A 4 2.92 -17.06 8.28
C THR A 4 3.25 -15.61 7.89
N ALA A 5 4.19 -15.41 6.97
CA ALA A 5 4.55 -14.06 6.49
C ALA A 5 3.38 -13.27 5.87
N PRO A 6 2.59 -13.81 4.91
CA PRO A 6 1.44 -13.09 4.38
C PRO A 6 0.33 -12.87 5.40
N ILE A 7 0.11 -13.82 6.32
CA ILE A 7 -0.93 -13.70 7.36
C ILE A 7 -0.56 -12.59 8.36
N VAL A 8 0.69 -12.56 8.83
CA VAL A 8 1.17 -11.51 9.74
C VAL A 8 1.09 -10.15 9.08
N MET A 9 1.46 -10.04 7.80
CA MET A 9 1.39 -8.79 7.07
C MET A 9 -0.06 -8.31 6.88
N LEU A 10 -0.98 -9.20 6.55
CA LEU A 10 -2.41 -8.89 6.44
C LEU A 10 -2.97 -8.42 7.79
N ALA A 11 -2.62 -9.10 8.89
CA ALA A 11 -3.05 -8.73 10.24
C ALA A 11 -2.55 -7.33 10.64
N VAL A 12 -1.31 -6.97 10.29
CA VAL A 12 -0.77 -5.62 10.54
C VAL A 12 -1.54 -4.57 9.74
N PHE A 13 -1.81 -4.83 8.46
CA PHE A 13 -2.58 -3.91 7.62
C PHE A 13 -4.03 -3.78 8.07
N GLU A 14 -4.68 -4.86 8.50
CA GLU A 14 -6.03 -4.81 9.07
C GLU A 14 -6.07 -4.06 10.41
N ALA A 15 -5.09 -4.28 11.29
CA ALA A 15 -5.00 -3.54 12.55
C ALA A 15 -4.87 -2.03 12.30
N ILE A 16 -4.06 -1.63 11.32
CA ILE A 16 -3.95 -0.23 10.87
C ILE A 16 -5.27 0.25 10.27
N ALA A 17 -5.95 -0.57 9.46
CA ALA A 17 -7.25 -0.23 8.86
C ALA A 17 -8.31 0.04 9.93
N VAL A 18 -8.41 -0.83 10.95
CA VAL A 18 -9.40 -0.73 12.03
C VAL A 18 -9.10 0.47 12.93
N THR A 19 -7.83 0.69 13.29
CA THR A 19 -7.44 1.84 14.12
C THR A 19 -7.70 3.17 13.41
N LEU A 20 -7.37 3.28 12.11
CA LEU A 20 -7.68 4.46 11.30
C LEU A 20 -9.18 4.64 11.07
N TRP A 21 -9.92 3.56 10.87
CA TRP A 21 -11.38 3.62 10.75
C TRP A 21 -12.01 4.17 12.03
N LEU A 22 -11.60 3.68 13.21
CA LEU A 22 -12.12 4.14 14.50
C LEU A 22 -11.74 5.59 14.81
N THR A 23 -10.55 6.05 14.40
CA THR A 23 -10.08 7.41 14.66
C THR A 23 -10.64 8.46 13.68
N LYS A 24 -10.79 8.12 12.40
CA LYS A 24 -11.34 9.02 11.36
C LYS A 24 -12.85 8.84 11.15
N ASN A 25 -13.45 7.81 11.76
CA ASN A 25 -14.86 7.41 11.65
C ASN A 25 -15.37 7.31 10.20
N ASN A 26 -14.48 6.97 9.27
CA ASN A 26 -14.77 6.94 7.84
C ASN A 26 -14.41 5.58 7.25
N ILE A 27 -15.45 4.87 6.76
CA ILE A 27 -15.37 3.55 6.12
C ILE A 27 -14.39 3.52 4.95
N PHE A 28 -14.14 4.67 4.33
CA PHE A 28 -13.13 4.85 3.29
C PHE A 28 -11.78 4.26 3.69
N TYR A 29 -11.26 4.59 4.88
CA TYR A 29 -9.94 4.13 5.31
C TYR A 29 -9.91 2.61 5.51
N LEU A 30 -11.01 2.02 6.00
CA LEU A 30 -11.09 0.57 6.19
C LEU A 30 -10.96 -0.18 4.85
N LEU A 31 -11.72 0.24 3.83
CA LEU A 31 -11.66 -0.36 2.49
C LEU A 31 -10.30 -0.13 1.81
N ASN A 32 -9.72 1.05 1.98
CA ASN A 32 -8.43 1.45 1.41
C ASN A 32 -7.29 0.53 1.89
N PHE A 33 -7.15 0.42 3.22
CA PHE A 33 -6.09 -0.40 3.82
C PHE A 33 -6.35 -1.90 3.67
N SER A 34 -7.60 -2.35 3.72
CA SER A 34 -7.95 -3.76 3.47
C SER A 34 -7.64 -4.16 2.03
N TYR A 35 -7.94 -3.30 1.04
CA TYR A 35 -7.62 -3.57 -0.38
C TYR A 35 -6.11 -3.71 -0.62
N ILE A 36 -5.31 -2.79 -0.06
CA ILE A 36 -3.84 -2.85 -0.19
C ILE A 36 -3.29 -4.08 0.54
N GLY A 37 -3.80 -4.37 1.75
CA GLY A 37 -3.42 -5.55 2.54
C GLY A 37 -3.70 -6.86 1.79
N CYS A 38 -4.89 -7.00 1.21
CA CYS A 38 -5.26 -8.15 0.39
C CYS A 38 -4.38 -8.27 -0.87
N SER A 39 -4.09 -7.16 -1.54
CA SER A 39 -3.25 -7.15 -2.74
C SER A 39 -1.81 -7.59 -2.46
N ILE A 40 -1.22 -7.14 -1.34
CA ILE A 40 0.12 -7.54 -0.90
C ILE A 40 0.12 -9.02 -0.47
N ALA A 41 -0.89 -9.45 0.29
CA ALA A 41 -1.02 -10.83 0.73
C ALA A 41 -1.15 -11.81 -0.46
N LEU A 42 -1.96 -11.47 -1.46
CA LEU A 42 -2.04 -12.20 -2.74
C LEU A 42 -0.68 -12.23 -3.45
N GLY A 43 0.04 -11.11 -3.44
CA GLY A 43 1.39 -11.01 -3.99
C GLY A 43 2.39 -11.98 -3.38
N ILE A 44 2.45 -12.00 -2.05
CA ILE A 44 3.32 -12.89 -1.30
C ILE A 44 2.89 -14.35 -1.50
N PHE A 45 1.58 -14.64 -1.56
CA PHE A 45 1.06 -15.97 -1.86
C PHE A 45 1.49 -16.47 -3.24
N LEU A 46 1.36 -15.63 -4.27
CA LEU A 46 1.81 -15.92 -5.64
C LEU A 46 3.33 -16.07 -5.71
N TYR A 47 4.08 -15.32 -4.91
CA TYR A 47 5.53 -15.44 -4.79
C TYR A 47 5.95 -16.78 -4.17
N ILE A 48 5.27 -17.23 -3.11
CA ILE A 48 5.48 -18.57 -2.50
C ILE A 48 5.20 -19.68 -3.51
N LYS A 49 4.23 -19.48 -4.42
CA LYS A 49 3.93 -20.38 -5.54
C LYS A 49 4.93 -20.30 -6.70
N ASN A 50 6.01 -19.49 -6.59
CA ASN A 50 7.01 -19.26 -7.64
C ASN A 50 6.40 -18.81 -8.99
N TYR A 51 5.30 -18.06 -8.95
CA TYR A 51 4.70 -17.53 -10.17
C TYR A 51 5.55 -16.39 -10.74
N LYS A 52 6.03 -16.57 -11.98
CA LYS A 52 6.89 -15.59 -12.69
C LYS A 52 6.28 -14.18 -12.76
N TYR A 53 4.96 -14.07 -12.78
CA TYR A 53 4.21 -12.82 -12.89
C TYR A 53 3.67 -12.27 -11.56
N ALA A 54 3.99 -12.89 -10.42
CA ALA A 54 3.49 -12.48 -9.11
C ALA A 54 3.70 -10.97 -8.83
N ARG A 55 4.90 -10.47 -9.17
CA ARG A 55 5.27 -9.06 -8.98
C ARG A 55 4.44 -8.11 -9.84
N ARG A 56 4.21 -8.47 -11.11
CA ARG A 56 3.45 -7.64 -12.05
C ARG A 56 1.98 -7.52 -11.66
N ILE A 57 1.38 -8.61 -11.16
CA ILE A 57 0.00 -8.63 -10.70
C ILE A 57 -0.20 -7.69 -9.50
N VAL A 58 0.73 -7.71 -8.53
CA VAL A 58 0.67 -6.82 -7.36
C VAL A 58 0.86 -5.37 -7.77
N GLN A 59 1.83 -5.09 -8.64
CA GLN A 59 2.09 -3.75 -9.17
C GLN A 59 0.86 -3.21 -9.92
N LEU A 60 0.17 -4.04 -10.70
CA LEU A 60 -1.07 -3.67 -11.37
C LEU A 60 -2.19 -3.39 -10.37
N LEU A 61 -2.42 -4.26 -9.39
CA LEU A 61 -3.48 -4.08 -8.39
C LEU A 61 -3.27 -2.81 -7.56
N VAL A 62 -2.07 -2.63 -7.02
CA VAL A 62 -1.72 -1.46 -6.19
C VAL A 62 -1.65 -0.19 -7.04
N GLY A 63 -1.09 -0.27 -8.25
CA GLY A 63 -0.97 0.87 -9.17
C GLY A 63 -2.31 1.36 -9.70
N LEU A 64 -3.21 0.44 -10.10
CA LEU A 64 -4.55 0.77 -10.56
C LEU A 64 -5.36 1.43 -9.43
N TYR A 65 -5.23 0.89 -8.21
CA TYR A 65 -5.83 1.48 -7.03
C TYR A 65 -5.37 2.91 -6.80
N MET A 66 -4.06 3.16 -6.86
CA MET A 66 -3.49 4.48 -6.70
C MET A 66 -3.93 5.46 -7.80
N LEU A 67 -3.94 5.03 -9.06
CA LEU A 67 -4.31 5.88 -10.17
C LEU A 67 -5.80 6.27 -10.11
N ILE A 68 -6.69 5.28 -9.96
CA ILE A 68 -8.14 5.51 -9.99
C ILE A 68 -8.59 6.23 -8.72
N TYR A 69 -8.18 5.73 -7.56
CA TYR A 69 -8.79 6.16 -6.30
C TYR A 69 -8.20 7.46 -5.77
N LEU A 70 -6.89 7.57 -5.82
CA LEU A 70 -6.19 8.72 -5.26
C LEU A 70 -5.94 9.79 -6.33
N GLY A 71 -5.63 9.39 -7.56
CA GLY A 71 -5.52 10.31 -8.70
C GLY A 71 -6.86 10.84 -9.19
N LEU A 72 -7.82 9.96 -9.50
CA LEU A 72 -9.06 10.35 -10.20
C LEU A 72 -10.18 10.80 -9.25
N ILE A 73 -10.38 10.06 -8.14
CA ILE A 73 -11.44 10.35 -7.17
C ILE A 73 -10.99 11.38 -6.13
N SER A 74 -9.87 11.13 -5.45
CA SER A 74 -9.41 11.98 -4.33
C SER A 74 -8.62 13.22 -4.80
N ARG A 75 -8.14 13.23 -6.06
CA ARG A 75 -7.28 14.28 -6.65
C ARG A 75 -6.10 14.67 -5.74
N GLU A 76 -5.60 13.71 -4.96
CA GLU A 76 -4.48 13.93 -4.06
C GLU A 76 -3.18 13.94 -4.86
N ASN A 77 -2.27 14.86 -4.51
CA ASN A 77 -0.95 14.88 -5.15
C ASN A 77 -0.08 13.74 -4.60
N MET A 78 0.09 12.68 -5.39
CA MET A 78 0.94 11.53 -5.04
C MET A 78 2.44 11.75 -5.25
N GLN A 79 2.85 12.90 -5.74
CA GLN A 79 4.27 13.20 -5.87
C GLN A 79 4.89 13.47 -4.50
N ILE A 80 6.22 13.54 -4.46
CA ILE A 80 6.95 13.81 -3.21
C ILE A 80 6.58 15.18 -2.62
N GLU A 81 6.11 16.10 -3.46
CA GLU A 81 5.61 17.42 -3.08
C GLU A 81 4.35 17.31 -2.21
N GLY A 82 3.39 16.47 -2.61
CA GLY A 82 2.21 16.19 -1.81
C GLY A 82 2.57 15.50 -0.50
N PHE A 83 3.51 14.56 -0.50
CA PHE A 83 4.03 13.95 0.73
C PHE A 83 4.49 15.00 1.75
N TRP A 84 5.36 15.94 1.34
CA TRP A 84 5.84 16.99 2.24
C TRP A 84 4.74 17.96 2.67
N TYR A 85 3.85 18.33 1.75
CA TYR A 85 2.73 19.22 2.05
C TYR A 85 1.82 18.64 3.14
N TYR A 86 1.40 17.39 3.00
CA TYR A 86 0.53 16.73 3.97
C TYR A 86 1.24 16.41 5.29
N LEU A 87 2.52 16.03 5.24
CA LEU A 87 3.32 15.79 6.44
C LEU A 87 3.45 17.06 7.30
N PHE A 88 3.79 18.20 6.69
CA PHE A 88 3.95 19.47 7.42
C PHE A 88 2.62 20.12 7.79
N SER A 89 1.54 19.86 7.05
CA SER A 89 0.18 20.27 7.42
C SER A 89 -0.39 19.44 8.59
N GLY A 90 0.30 18.36 9.00
CA GLY A 90 -0.17 17.45 10.06
C GLY A 90 -1.37 16.59 9.63
N VAL A 91 -1.67 16.55 8.34
CA VAL A 91 -2.79 15.78 7.79
C VAL A 91 -2.25 14.45 7.29
N PHE A 92 -2.60 13.37 7.99
CA PHE A 92 -2.28 12.01 7.55
C PHE A 92 -3.25 11.57 6.42
N GLU A 93 -2.91 11.98 5.21
CA GLU A 93 -3.55 11.51 3.97
C GLU A 93 -2.89 10.22 3.44
N ALA A 94 -3.59 9.57 2.52
CA ALA A 94 -3.19 8.27 1.98
C ALA A 94 -1.84 8.36 1.24
N ALA A 95 -1.56 9.49 0.58
CA ALA A 95 -0.25 9.77 -0.04
C ALA A 95 0.90 9.72 0.98
N THR A 96 0.71 10.28 2.17
CA THR A 96 1.73 10.33 3.23
C THR A 96 2.04 8.95 3.78
N ILE A 97 0.98 8.18 4.06
CA ILE A 97 1.11 6.82 4.60
C ILE A 97 1.72 5.89 3.54
N HIS A 98 1.30 6.03 2.29
CA HIS A 98 1.87 5.27 1.19
C HIS A 98 3.39 5.52 1.06
N TYR A 99 3.83 6.77 1.02
CA TYR A 99 5.26 7.07 0.92
C TYR A 99 6.06 6.57 2.12
N ALA A 100 5.53 6.76 3.34
CA ALA A 100 6.18 6.26 4.55
C ALA A 100 6.31 4.73 4.53
N VAL A 101 5.24 4.00 4.25
CA VAL A 101 5.25 2.53 4.28
C VAL A 101 5.96 1.94 3.06
N ALA A 102 5.71 2.45 1.86
CA ALA A 102 6.22 1.88 0.61
C ALA A 102 7.66 2.30 0.29
N LYS A 103 8.06 3.53 0.61
CA LYS A 103 9.40 4.06 0.29
C LYS A 103 10.36 4.15 1.47
N ILE A 104 9.88 4.26 2.71
CA ILE A 104 10.76 4.37 3.89
C ILE A 104 10.84 3.03 4.62
N PHE A 105 9.74 2.55 5.20
CA PHE A 105 9.74 1.33 6.00
C PHE A 105 9.90 0.06 5.16
N GLY A 106 9.27 0.03 3.98
CA GLY A 106 9.28 -1.10 3.06
C GLY A 106 10.68 -1.53 2.63
N PRO A 107 11.52 -0.62 2.09
CA PRO A 107 12.89 -0.97 1.69
C PRO A 107 13.80 -1.31 2.85
N LEU A 108 13.51 -0.77 4.04
CA LEU A 108 14.31 -0.99 5.24
C LEU A 108 14.08 -2.41 5.83
N LEU A 109 12.85 -2.94 5.70
CA LEU A 109 12.49 -4.29 6.16
C LEU A 109 12.66 -5.38 5.10
N PHE A 110 12.35 -5.07 3.83
CA PHE A 110 12.28 -6.06 2.74
C PHE A 110 13.27 -5.80 1.59
N GLY A 111 14.12 -4.78 1.73
CA GLY A 111 15.13 -4.43 0.72
C GLY A 111 14.58 -3.66 -0.48
N ARG A 112 15.48 -3.29 -1.41
CA ARG A 112 15.16 -2.43 -2.58
C ARG A 112 14.10 -3.00 -3.53
N GLY A 113 13.78 -4.29 -3.44
CA GLY A 113 12.72 -4.92 -4.22
C GLY A 113 11.33 -4.36 -3.90
N TRP A 114 11.08 -3.99 -2.63
CA TRP A 114 9.78 -3.57 -2.10
C TRP A 114 9.26 -2.27 -2.71
N CYS A 115 10.12 -1.26 -2.88
CA CYS A 115 9.78 0.00 -3.55
C CYS A 115 9.15 -0.21 -4.94
N GLY A 116 9.57 -1.27 -5.65
CA GLY A 116 9.00 -1.60 -6.95
C GLY A 116 7.58 -2.17 -6.88
N TYR A 117 7.22 -2.91 -5.82
CA TYR A 117 5.90 -3.56 -5.70
C TYR A 117 4.75 -2.57 -5.50
N ALA A 118 5.06 -1.39 -4.96
CA ALA A 118 4.06 -0.39 -4.60
C ALA A 118 4.15 0.89 -5.46
N CYS A 119 4.96 0.90 -6.53
CA CYS A 119 5.06 2.04 -7.45
C CYS A 119 3.99 1.97 -8.54
N TRP A 120 3.10 2.97 -8.58
CA TRP A 120 2.10 3.14 -9.63
C TRP A 120 2.71 3.41 -11.03
N THR A 121 3.89 4.04 -11.09
CA THR A 121 4.61 4.29 -12.36
C THR A 121 5.26 3.05 -12.96
N ALA A 122 5.42 1.99 -12.16
CA ALA A 122 6.02 0.71 -12.59
C ALA A 122 4.96 -0.34 -12.96
N MET A 123 3.70 0.08 -13.16
CA MET A 123 2.60 -0.83 -13.53
C MET A 123 2.65 -1.32 -14.99
N VAL A 124 3.58 -0.80 -15.80
CA VAL A 124 3.79 -1.13 -17.24
C VAL A 124 5.01 -2.06 -17.41
#